data_AF-A0A1Y2EWR1-F1
#
_entry.id   AF-A0A1Y2EWR1-F1
#
_cell.length_a   1.000
_cell.length_b   1.000
_cell.length_c   1.000
_cell.angle_alpha   90.00
_cell.angle_beta   90.00
_cell.angle_gamma   90.00
#
_symmetry.space_group_name_H-M   'P 1'
#
loop_
_entity.id
_entity.type
_entity.pdbx_description
1 polymer ?
#
loop_
_entity_poly.entity_id
_entity_poly.type
_entity_poly.pdbx_seq_one_letter_code
_entity_poly.pdbx_strand_id
1 'polypeptide(L)'
;MEINEDRILTISDINENNETKENEDTKKHQETTESEIKNKKIEDNKNNERKYSIIESSYGKFSRSFNIPEDANLENIQAKMENGVLEVIINKIEPPKNQKRSIQIQ
;
A
#
# COMPACT_ATOMS: atom_id res chain seq x y z
N MET A 1 3.36 4.29 5.46
CA MET A 1 3.59 2.83 5.42
C MET A 1 3.42 2.30 6.82
N GLU A 2 2.54 1.33 7.01
CA GLU A 2 2.14 0.83 8.33
C GLU A 2 1.98 -0.69 8.32
N ILE A 3 2.29 -1.36 9.42
CA ILE A 3 2.05 -2.80 9.61
C ILE A 3 1.16 -2.98 10.84
N ASN A 4 0.10 -3.78 10.70
CA ASN A 4 -0.81 -4.09 11.81
C ASN A 4 -0.48 -5.44 12.49
N GLU A 5 -1.26 -5.77 13.52
CA GLU A 5 -1.13 -7.02 14.28
C GLU A 5 -1.32 -8.28 13.42
N ASP A 6 -2.10 -8.18 12.34
CA ASP A 6 -2.35 -9.27 11.38
C ASP A 6 -1.23 -9.44 10.33
N ARG A 7 -0.06 -8.80 10.53
CA ARG A 7 1.07 -8.78 9.57
C ARG A 7 0.68 -8.26 8.18
N ILE A 8 -0.25 -7.31 8.11
CA ILE A 8 -0.64 -6.63 6.88
C ILE A 8 0.17 -5.35 6.75
N LEU A 9 1.01 -5.30 5.72
CA LEU A 9 1.73 -4.11 5.31
C LEU A 9 0.86 -3.25 4.40
N THR A 10 0.56 -2.01 4.80
CA THR A 10 -0.19 -1.04 4.00
C THR A 10 0.69 0.12 3.55
N ILE A 11 0.68 0.39 2.24
CA ILE A 11 1.36 1.50 1.58
C ILE A 11 0.29 2.44 1.03
N SER A 12 0.28 3.67 1.53
CA SER A 12 -0.62 4.73 1.09
C SER A 12 0.17 5.94 0.61
N ASP A 13 -0.38 6.64 -0.36
CA ASP A 13 0.09 7.95 -0.80
C ASP A 13 -1.10 8.84 -1.08
N ILE A 14 -0.89 10.13 -0.84
CA ILE A 14 -1.84 11.19 -1.11
C ILE A 14 -1.06 12.21 -1.92
N ASN A 15 -1.17 12.11 -3.24
CA ASN A 15 -0.68 13.17 -4.11
C ASN A 15 -1.69 14.32 -4.06
N GLU A 16 -1.51 15.25 -3.11
CA GLU A 16 -2.33 16.45 -2.96
C GLU A 16 -1.89 17.53 -3.94
N ASN A 17 -2.72 17.83 -4.94
CA ASN A 17 -2.74 19.18 -5.48
C ASN A 17 -3.52 20.05 -4.50
N ASN A 18 -2.92 21.17 -4.07
CA ASN A 18 -3.50 22.16 -3.15
C ASN A 18 -5.00 22.42 -3.41
N GLU A 19 -5.85 21.86 -2.56
CA GLU A 19 -6.98 22.53 -1.88
C GLU A 19 -7.63 21.53 -0.92
N THR A 20 -7.31 21.72 0.36
CA THR A 20 -7.79 20.93 1.49
C THR A 20 -9.29 21.11 1.68
N LYS A 21 -10.05 20.01 1.79
CA LYS A 21 -11.14 19.91 2.75
C LYS A 21 -11.11 18.54 3.42
N GLU A 22 -10.86 18.59 4.72
CA GLU A 22 -10.95 17.46 5.64
C GLU A 22 -12.36 16.85 5.60
N ASN A 23 -12.41 15.53 5.49
CA ASN A 23 -13.46 14.74 6.11
C ASN A 23 -12.80 13.44 6.59
N GLU A 24 -12.69 13.33 7.91
CA GLU A 24 -12.33 12.10 8.62
C GLU A 24 -13.44 11.07 8.37
N ASP A 25 -13.09 9.92 7.79
CA ASP A 25 -13.80 8.68 8.10
C ASP A 25 -12.87 7.49 7.88
N THR A 26 -12.33 7.03 9.00
CA THR A 26 -11.48 5.84 9.13
C THR A 26 -12.35 4.59 8.99
N LYS A 27 -12.28 3.90 7.85
CA LYS A 27 -12.68 2.48 7.77
C LYS A 27 -11.56 1.63 7.19
N LYS A 28 -10.93 0.88 8.11
CA LYS A 28 -10.04 -0.25 7.83
C LYS A 28 -10.82 -1.36 7.12
N HIS A 29 -10.12 -2.00 6.18
CA HIS A 29 -10.45 -3.27 5.53
C HIS A 29 -11.56 -3.21 4.48
N GLN A 30 -11.18 -3.11 3.20
CA GLN A 30 -11.67 -3.95 2.10
C GLN A 30 -11.00 -3.52 0.77
N GLU A 31 -10.89 -4.48 -0.14
CA GLU A 31 -10.49 -4.32 -1.53
C GLU A 31 -10.99 -2.98 -2.11
N THR A 32 -10.14 -2.29 -2.88
CA THR A 32 -10.55 -1.08 -3.62
C THR A 32 -11.69 -1.46 -4.57
N THR A 33 -12.91 -1.37 -4.07
CA THR A 33 -14.11 -1.64 -4.86
C THR A 33 -14.29 -0.46 -5.81
N GLU A 34 -14.71 -0.78 -7.02
CA GLU A 34 -14.96 0.11 -8.16
C GLU A 34 -15.81 1.36 -7.81
N SER A 35 -16.52 1.32 -6.67
CA SER A 35 -17.35 2.37 -6.10
C SER A 35 -16.56 3.55 -5.51
N GLU A 36 -15.41 3.35 -4.87
CA GLU A 36 -14.63 4.46 -4.28
C GLU A 36 -13.98 5.33 -5.37
N ILE A 37 -13.57 4.71 -6.48
CA ILE A 37 -13.02 5.39 -7.65
C ILE A 37 -14.08 6.26 -8.34
N LYS A 38 -15.35 5.80 -8.37
CA LYS A 38 -16.45 6.56 -8.96
C LYS A 38 -16.78 7.84 -8.19
N ASN A 39 -16.77 7.80 -6.86
CA ASN A 39 -17.16 8.95 -6.04
C ASN A 39 -16.16 10.11 -6.16
N LYS A 40 -14.85 9.80 -6.20
CA LYS A 40 -13.81 10.84 -6.34
C LYS A 40 -13.86 11.58 -7.69
N LYS A 41 -14.18 10.85 -8.77
CA LYS A 41 -14.30 11.41 -10.14
C LYS A 41 -15.46 12.40 -10.31
N ILE A 42 -16.47 12.34 -9.44
CA ILE A 42 -17.63 13.24 -9.48
C ILE A 42 -17.34 14.56 -8.76
N GLU A 43 -16.50 14.55 -7.72
CA GLU A 43 -16.16 15.76 -6.95
C GLU A 43 -15.19 16.68 -7.70
N ASP A 44 -14.18 16.12 -8.39
CA ASP A 44 -13.19 16.90 -9.15
C ASP A 44 -13.80 17.73 -10.31
N ASN A 45 -14.99 17.36 -10.78
CA ASN A 45 -15.67 18.05 -11.88
C ASN A 45 -16.44 19.31 -11.46
N LYS A 46 -16.66 19.56 -10.16
CA LYS A 46 -17.50 20.69 -9.72
C LYS A 46 -16.76 22.03 -9.59
N ASN A 47 -15.43 22.05 -9.55
CA ASN A 47 -14.68 23.26 -9.11
C ASN A 47 -13.63 23.84 -10.06
N ASN A 48 -13.46 23.35 -11.30
CA ASN A 48 -12.38 23.84 -12.16
C ASN A 48 -12.88 24.70 -13.34
N GLU A 49 -12.76 26.03 -13.19
CA GLU A 49 -12.96 27.05 -14.24
C GLU A 49 -11.94 26.99 -15.40
N ARG A 50 -11.08 25.95 -15.46
CA ARG A 50 -10.13 25.74 -16.55
C ARG A 50 -10.60 24.62 -17.47
N LYS A 51 -10.88 24.95 -18.73
CA LYS A 51 -11.16 23.97 -19.79
C LYS A 51 -9.86 23.33 -20.27
N TYR A 52 -9.65 22.08 -19.89
CA TYR A 52 -8.59 21.26 -20.45
C TYR A 52 -9.08 20.58 -21.74
N SER A 53 -8.26 20.55 -22.79
CA SER A 53 -8.57 19.79 -24.00
C SER A 53 -8.32 18.29 -23.81
N ILE A 54 -7.29 17.91 -23.04
CA ILE A 54 -6.92 16.51 -22.75
C ILE A 54 -6.31 16.42 -21.34
N ILE A 55 -6.63 15.35 -20.61
CA ILE A 55 -6.00 14.96 -19.34
C ILE A 55 -5.56 13.50 -19.48
N GLU A 56 -4.24 13.23 -19.48
CA GLU A 56 -3.68 11.89 -19.70
C GLU A 56 -3.21 11.21 -18.40
N SER A 57 -3.13 11.96 -17.29
CA SER A 57 -2.70 11.46 -15.99
C SER A 57 -3.81 11.68 -14.96
N SER A 58 -4.19 10.61 -14.27
CA SER A 58 -5.10 10.67 -13.13
C SER A 58 -4.31 10.82 -11.84
N TYR A 59 -4.69 11.79 -11.00
CA TYR A 59 -4.17 11.95 -9.65
C TYR A 59 -5.19 11.42 -8.65
N GLY A 60 -4.74 10.88 -7.52
CA GLY A 60 -5.65 10.21 -6.58
C GLY A 60 -4.96 9.76 -5.30
N LYS A 61 -5.80 9.37 -4.33
CA LYS A 61 -5.33 8.65 -3.14
C LYS A 61 -5.11 7.21 -3.58
N PHE A 62 -4.00 6.60 -3.21
CA PHE A 62 -3.84 5.16 -3.38
C PHE A 62 -3.53 4.49 -2.05
N SER A 63 -3.97 3.25 -1.91
CA SER A 63 -3.61 2.36 -0.81
C SER A 63 -3.45 0.95 -1.37
N ARG A 64 -2.39 0.26 -0.97
CA ARG A 64 -2.14 -1.15 -1.30
C ARG A 64 -1.72 -1.89 -0.03
N SER A 65 -2.26 -3.09 0.15
CA SER A 65 -1.96 -3.92 1.31
C SER A 65 -1.39 -5.27 0.90
N PHE A 66 -0.40 -5.76 1.65
CA PHE A 66 0.32 -7.01 1.40
C PHE A 66 0.36 -7.87 2.68
N ASN A 67 0.10 -9.16 2.55
CA ASN A 67 0.30 -10.10 3.65
C ASN A 67 1.79 -10.42 3.77
N ILE A 68 2.36 -10.21 4.95
CA ILE A 68 3.77 -10.49 5.22
C ILE A 68 3.89 -11.90 5.84
N PRO A 69 4.78 -12.75 5.31
CA PRO A 69 4.93 -14.11 5.83
C PRO A 69 5.54 -14.13 7.24
N GLU A 70 5.40 -15.26 7.93
CA GLU A 70 5.86 -15.40 9.31
C GLU A 70 7.39 -15.37 9.46
N ASP A 71 8.09 -15.77 8.41
CA ASP A 71 9.55 -15.82 8.36
C ASP A 71 10.18 -14.46 8.00
N ALA A 72 9.39 -13.38 7.92
CA ALA A 72 9.89 -12.04 7.69
C ALA A 72 10.36 -11.36 8.98
N ASN A 73 11.50 -10.69 8.92
CA ASN A 73 12.01 -9.84 9.98
C ASN A 73 11.35 -8.46 9.91
N LEU A 74 10.33 -8.23 10.74
CA LEU A 74 9.59 -6.97 10.80
C LEU A 74 10.35 -5.84 11.53
N GLU A 75 11.40 -6.15 12.29
CA GLU A 75 12.19 -5.15 13.02
C GLU A 75 13.16 -4.40 12.09
N ASN A 76 13.60 -5.04 11.00
CA ASN A 76 14.62 -4.53 10.10
C ASN A 76 14.11 -4.33 8.67
N ILE A 77 13.00 -3.62 8.52
CA ILE A 77 12.45 -3.24 7.22
C ILE A 77 13.18 -2.02 6.69
N GLN A 78 13.57 -2.05 5.43
CA GLN A 78 14.22 -0.93 4.74
C GLN A 78 13.33 -0.45 3.59
N ALA A 79 13.29 0.86 3.37
CA ALA A 79 12.56 1.45 2.27
C ALA A 79 13.34 2.62 1.67
N LYS A 80 13.28 2.77 0.34
CA LYS A 80 13.85 3.92 -0.38
C LYS A 80 12.94 4.32 -1.54
N MET A 81 12.88 5.62 -1.81
CA MET A 81 12.17 6.18 -2.95
C MET A 81 13.19 6.75 -3.93
N GLU A 82 13.19 6.26 -5.16
CA GLU A 82 14.12 6.72 -6.20
C GLU A 82 13.38 6.79 -7.54
N ASN A 83 13.46 7.95 -8.23
CA ASN A 83 12.83 8.18 -9.53
C ASN A 83 11.31 7.82 -9.58
N GLY A 84 10.59 8.09 -8.49
CA GLY A 84 9.15 7.79 -8.39
C GLY A 84 8.80 6.33 -8.10
N VAL A 85 9.80 5.49 -7.77
CA VAL A 85 9.60 4.09 -7.40
C VAL A 85 9.95 3.89 -5.93
N LEU A 86 8.99 3.35 -5.17
CA LEU A 86 9.22 2.92 -3.79
C LEU A 86 9.73 1.48 -3.78
N GLU A 87 10.98 1.28 -3.35
CA GLU A 87 11.56 -0.04 -3.08
C GLU A 87 11.47 -0.34 -1.59
N VAL A 88 10.91 -1.50 -1.24
CA VAL A 88 10.77 -1.99 0.14
C VAL A 88 11.46 -3.35 0.26
N ILE A 89 12.40 -3.46 1.20
CA ILE A 89 13.18 -4.67 1.46
C ILE A 89 12.81 -5.20 2.84
N ILE A 90 12.36 -6.45 2.88
CA ILE A 90 12.01 -7.18 4.10
C ILE A 90 12.84 -8.46 4.11
N ASN A 91 13.83 -8.52 5.00
CA ASN A 91 14.71 -9.68 5.11
C ASN A 91 14.01 -10.84 5.80
N LYS A 92 14.41 -12.07 5.46
CA LYS A 92 13.95 -13.26 6.19
C LYS A 92 14.70 -13.42 7.51
N ILE A 93 14.01 -13.96 8.50
CA ILE A 93 14.62 -14.44 9.75
C ILE A 93 15.46 -15.68 9.41
N GLU A 94 16.64 -15.81 10.01
CA GLU A 94 17.45 -17.02 9.83
C GLU A 94 16.68 -18.25 10.35
N PRO A 95 16.50 -19.29 9.51
CA PRO A 95 15.82 -20.48 9.95
C PRO A 95 16.64 -21.17 11.04
N PRO A 96 16.00 -21.78 12.06
CA PRO A 96 16.71 -22.57 13.05
C PRO A 96 17.52 -23.66 12.34
N LYS A 97 18.74 -23.92 12.82
CA LYS A 97 19.61 -24.96 12.25
C LYS A 97 18.87 -26.30 12.25
N ASN A 98 18.45 -26.73 11.06
CA ASN A 98 17.74 -28.00 10.88
C ASN A 98 18.60 -29.17 11.37
N GLN A 99 18.20 -29.78 12.49
CA GLN A 99 18.68 -31.11 12.85
C GLN A 99 17.99 -32.12 11.93
N LYS A 100 18.67 -32.49 10.85
CA LYS A 100 18.18 -33.54 9.95
C LYS A 100 18.04 -34.84 10.75
N ARG A 101 16.83 -35.39 10.82
CA ARG A 101 16.57 -36.74 11.31
C ARG A 101 16.42 -37.66 10.11
N SER A 102 17.24 -38.69 10.00
CA SER A 102 17.02 -39.74 8.98
C SER A 102 15.93 -40.68 9.48
N ILE A 103 14.90 -40.90 8.67
CA ILE A 103 13.91 -41.95 8.91
C ILE A 103 14.26 -43.09 7.96
N GLN A 104 14.53 -44.28 8.49
CA GLN A 104 14.71 -45.48 7.67
C GLN A 104 13.36 -45.96 7.17
N ILE A 105 13.27 -46.24 5.88
CA ILE A 105 12.12 -46.85 5.23
C ILE A 105 12.44 -48.35 5.08
N GLN A 106 11.52 -49.24 5.49
CA GLN A 106 11.62 -50.68 5.30
C GLN A 106 10.94 -51.12 4.01
#